data_AF-A0A2G6NFT2-F1
#
_entry.id   AF-A0A2G6NFT2-F1
#
_cell.length_a   1.000
_cell.length_b   1.000
_cell.length_c   1.000
_cell.angle_alpha   90.00
_cell.angle_beta   90.00
_cell.angle_gamma   90.00
#
_symmetry.space_group_name_H-M   'P 1'
#
loop_
_entity.id
_entity.type
_entity.pdbx_description
1 polymer ?
#
loop_
_entity_poly.entity_id
_entity_poly.type
_entity_poly.pdbx_seq_one_letter_code
_entity_poly.pdbx_strand_id
1 'polypeptide(L)'
;MDNFTPEEIEEKKRAIYDAMGKRGQRQIDKKGYDKWDPFAEPKDPIEIRKDGTRRTSQQLMREFMQGYPHESYNNAFGRGVVDMALGIINHDDKIRGMYQFAIWYRDLLEKEGKPVDLPEA
;
A
#
# COMPACT_ATOMS: atom_id res chain seq x y z
N MET A 1 -22.22 -17.55 -23.51
CA MET A 1 -22.48 -18.45 -22.38
C MET A 1 -21.89 -19.78 -22.81
N ASP A 2 -20.70 -20.10 -22.32
CA ASP A 2 -19.96 -21.28 -22.79
C ASP A 2 -20.63 -22.56 -22.30
N ASN A 3 -21.02 -23.42 -23.23
CA ASN A 3 -21.73 -24.67 -22.99
C ASN A 3 -20.75 -25.80 -22.64
N PHE A 4 -19.99 -25.67 -21.56
CA PHE A 4 -19.15 -26.78 -21.07
C PHE A 4 -19.92 -27.64 -20.09
N THR A 5 -19.70 -28.96 -20.14
CA THR A 5 -20.22 -29.87 -19.13
C THR A 5 -19.46 -29.70 -17.81
N PRO A 6 -20.04 -30.07 -16.67
CA PRO A 6 -19.35 -30.02 -15.38
C PRO A 6 -18.02 -30.79 -15.37
N GLU A 7 -17.93 -31.90 -16.10
CA GLU A 7 -16.74 -32.73 -16.22
C GLU A 7 -15.61 -31.99 -16.97
N GLU A 8 -15.94 -31.31 -18.08
CA GLU A 8 -14.98 -30.52 -18.85
C GLU A 8 -14.43 -29.32 -18.06
N ILE A 9 -15.26 -28.71 -17.21
CA ILE A 9 -14.84 -27.62 -16.31
C ILE A 9 -13.85 -28.15 -15.26
N GLU A 10 -14.12 -29.33 -14.70
CA GLU A 10 -13.25 -29.95 -13.71
C GLU A 10 -11.90 -30.37 -14.31
N GLU A 11 -11.91 -30.95 -15.52
CA GLU A 11 -10.69 -31.34 -16.24
C GLU A 11 -9.81 -30.12 -16.52
N LYS A 12 -10.40 -29.02 -17.01
CA LYS A 12 -9.67 -27.76 -17.23
C LYS A 12 -9.16 -27.16 -15.92
N LYS A 13 -9.97 -27.16 -14.86
CA LYS A 13 -9.56 -26.67 -13.53
C LYS A 13 -8.35 -27.45 -13.01
N ARG A 14 -8.33 -28.77 -13.22
CA ARG A 14 -7.22 -29.66 -12.83
C ARG A 14 -5.97 -29.41 -13.65
N ALA A 15 -6.11 -29.33 -14.97
CA ALA A 15 -5.00 -29.02 -15.88
C ALA A 15 -4.31 -27.68 -15.52
N ILE A 16 -5.08 -26.66 -15.13
CA ILE A 16 -4.53 -25.37 -14.68
C ILE A 16 -3.74 -25.53 -13.38
N TYR A 17 -4.25 -26.30 -12.41
CA TYR A 17 -3.54 -26.54 -11.15
C TYR A 17 -2.24 -27.33 -11.35
N ASP A 18 -2.26 -28.35 -12.21
CA ASP A 18 -1.09 -29.19 -12.49
C ASP A 18 -0.02 -28.42 -13.26
N ALA A 19 -0.42 -27.48 -14.11
CA ALA A 19 0.50 -26.59 -14.82
C ALA A 19 1.14 -25.50 -13.93
N MET A 20 0.61 -25.25 -12.73
CA MET A 20 1.17 -24.26 -11.80
C MET A 20 2.46 -24.73 -11.13
N GLY A 21 3.38 -23.78 -10.90
CA GLY A 21 4.53 -24.04 -10.04
C GLY A 21 4.16 -24.25 -8.56
N LYS A 22 5.07 -24.86 -7.78
CA LYS A 22 4.87 -25.18 -6.34
C LYS A 22 4.35 -24.02 -5.48
N ARG A 23 4.73 -22.77 -5.81
CA ARG A 23 4.26 -21.58 -5.09
C ARG A 23 2.78 -21.29 -5.35
N GLY A 24 2.31 -21.46 -6.60
CA GLY A 24 0.92 -21.26 -6.99
C GLY A 24 0.01 -22.34 -6.40
N GLN A 25 0.42 -23.61 -6.50
CA GLN A 25 -0.29 -24.74 -5.91
C GLN A 25 -0.50 -24.55 -4.41
N ARG A 26 0.54 -24.17 -3.64
CA ARG A 26 0.41 -23.88 -2.20
C ARG A 26 -0.63 -22.80 -1.86
N GLN A 27 -0.80 -21.79 -2.72
CA GLN A 27 -1.82 -20.76 -2.49
C GLN A 27 -3.22 -21.31 -2.69
N ILE A 28 -3.41 -22.19 -3.69
CA ILE A 28 -4.67 -22.87 -3.94
C ILE A 28 -4.97 -23.85 -2.82
N ASP A 29 -3.99 -24.65 -2.38
CA ASP A 29 -4.14 -25.60 -1.28
C ASP A 29 -4.58 -24.88 0.01
N LYS A 30 -3.98 -23.72 0.29
CA LYS A 30 -4.36 -22.88 1.43
C LYS A 30 -5.80 -22.33 1.30
N LYS A 31 -6.25 -22.02 0.08
CA LYS A 31 -7.63 -21.56 -0.20
C LYS A 31 -8.63 -22.72 -0.18
N GLY A 32 -8.17 -23.94 -0.50
CA GLY A 32 -8.97 -25.13 -0.80
C GLY A 32 -9.27 -25.22 -2.30
N TYR A 33 -8.88 -26.34 -2.93
CA TYR A 33 -9.06 -26.58 -4.36
C TYR A 33 -10.54 -26.45 -4.78
N ASP A 34 -11.47 -26.98 -4.00
CA ASP A 34 -12.91 -26.91 -4.30
C ASP A 34 -13.43 -25.46 -4.33
N LYS A 35 -12.89 -24.60 -3.46
CA LYS A 35 -13.26 -23.16 -3.36
C LYS A 35 -12.50 -22.26 -4.33
N TRP A 36 -11.55 -22.82 -5.06
CA TRP A 36 -10.81 -22.10 -6.07
C TRP A 36 -11.53 -22.20 -7.42
N ASP A 37 -11.84 -21.05 -7.99
CA ASP A 37 -12.39 -20.93 -9.33
C ASP A 37 -11.33 -20.23 -10.21
N PRO A 38 -10.67 -20.95 -11.14
CA PRO A 38 -9.71 -20.36 -12.07
C PRO A 38 -10.36 -19.55 -13.19
N PHE A 39 -11.67 -19.68 -13.39
CA PHE A 39 -12.42 -19.01 -14.44
C PHE A 39 -13.17 -17.77 -13.92
N ALA A 40 -13.05 -17.48 -12.62
CA ALA A 40 -13.59 -16.28 -12.04
C ALA A 40 -13.08 -15.05 -12.80
N GLU A 41 -13.99 -14.17 -13.19
CA GLU A 41 -13.62 -12.91 -13.81
C GLU A 41 -12.63 -12.14 -12.92
N PRO A 42 -11.67 -11.40 -13.52
CA PRO A 42 -10.81 -10.52 -12.77
C PRO A 42 -11.67 -9.64 -11.86
N LYS A 43 -11.30 -9.57 -10.58
CA LYS A 43 -11.98 -8.67 -9.64
C LYS A 43 -11.95 -7.25 -10.22
N ASP A 44 -13.01 -6.49 -9.95
CA ASP A 44 -13.08 -5.09 -10.32
C ASP A 44 -11.78 -4.36 -9.93
N PRO A 45 -11.29 -3.43 -10.76
CA PRO A 45 -10.12 -2.65 -10.44
C PRO A 45 -10.28 -2.05 -9.04
N ILE A 46 -9.31 -2.29 -8.16
CA ILE A 46 -9.31 -1.66 -6.85
C ILE A 46 -9.24 -0.15 -7.08
N GLU A 47 -10.22 0.60 -6.56
CA GLU A 47 -10.11 2.04 -6.53
C GLU A 47 -8.89 2.44 -5.69
N ILE A 48 -7.85 2.88 -6.36
CA ILE A 48 -6.62 3.29 -5.70
C ILE A 48 -6.87 4.67 -5.09
N ARG A 49 -6.95 4.72 -3.75
CA ARG A 49 -7.04 5.98 -3.01
C ARG A 49 -5.83 6.86 -3.32
N LYS A 50 -6.10 8.13 -3.62
CA LYS A 50 -5.10 9.15 -3.91
C LYS A 50 -5.34 10.37 -3.04
N ASP A 51 -4.27 11.08 -2.73
CA ASP A 51 -4.35 12.38 -2.06
C ASP A 51 -4.81 13.49 -3.03
N GLY A 52 -4.94 14.73 -2.52
CA GLY A 52 -5.28 15.90 -3.33
C GLY A 52 -4.29 16.20 -4.46
N THR A 53 -3.07 15.65 -4.40
CA THR A 53 -2.07 15.78 -5.46
C THR A 53 -2.11 14.66 -6.50
N ARG A 54 -3.10 13.75 -6.42
CA ARG A 54 -3.29 12.57 -7.30
C ARG A 54 -2.21 11.49 -7.14
N ARG A 55 -1.53 11.44 -5.99
CA ARG A 55 -0.53 10.44 -5.63
C ARG A 55 -1.09 9.38 -4.70
N THR A 56 -0.59 8.15 -4.83
CA THR A 56 -0.80 7.11 -3.82
C THR A 56 0.11 7.35 -2.61
N SER A 57 -0.16 6.68 -1.48
CA SER A 57 0.68 6.79 -0.28
C SER A 57 2.12 6.34 -0.57
N GLN A 58 2.28 5.32 -1.40
CA GLN A 58 3.59 4.84 -1.83
C GLN A 58 4.33 5.86 -2.71
N GLN A 59 3.62 6.58 -3.57
CA GLN A 59 4.22 7.63 -4.40
C GLN A 59 4.66 8.81 -3.54
N LEU A 60 3.79 9.30 -2.64
CA LEU A 60 4.14 10.35 -1.68
C LEU A 60 5.37 9.99 -0.84
N MET A 61 5.38 8.80 -0.26
CA MET A 61 6.52 8.31 0.51
C MET A 61 7.79 8.30 -0.34
N ARG A 62 7.77 7.68 -1.53
CA ARG A 62 8.97 7.60 -2.37
C ARG A 62 9.50 8.97 -2.77
N GLU A 63 8.63 9.87 -3.19
CA GLU A 63 9.01 11.23 -3.57
C GLU A 63 9.62 12.01 -2.40
N PHE A 64 9.04 11.89 -1.20
CA PHE A 64 9.62 12.49 0.00
C PHE A 64 11.00 11.91 0.31
N MET A 65 11.13 10.58 0.30
CA MET A 65 12.39 9.90 0.64
C MET A 65 13.50 10.13 -0.40
N GLN A 66 13.16 10.45 -1.67
CA GLN A 66 14.16 10.83 -2.67
C GLN A 66 14.93 12.11 -2.32
N GLY A 67 14.36 12.97 -1.46
CA GLY A 67 15.04 14.16 -0.96
C GLY A 67 16.06 13.89 0.15
N TYR A 68 16.14 12.66 0.66
CA TYR A 68 17.02 12.29 1.78
C TYR A 68 18.12 11.32 1.33
N PRO A 69 19.39 11.55 1.69
CA PRO A 69 20.43 10.55 1.57
C PRO A 69 20.02 9.22 2.19
N HIS A 70 20.42 8.10 1.58
CA HIS A 70 19.98 6.79 2.07
C HIS A 70 20.57 6.44 3.45
N GLU A 71 21.68 7.08 3.82
CA GLU A 71 22.35 6.93 5.12
C GLU A 71 21.75 7.84 6.20
N SER A 72 20.91 8.80 5.82
CA SER A 72 20.36 9.83 6.69
C SER A 72 18.93 9.51 7.14
N TYR A 73 18.61 8.24 7.37
CA TYR A 73 17.38 7.89 8.09
C TYR A 73 17.40 6.45 8.59
N ASN A 74 16.79 6.23 9.75
CA ASN A 74 16.58 4.90 10.29
C ASN A 74 15.20 4.31 9.92
N ASN A 75 14.98 3.04 10.23
CA ASN A 75 13.71 2.36 9.97
C ASN A 75 12.50 3.02 10.65
N ALA A 76 12.69 3.65 11.82
CA ALA A 76 11.62 4.33 12.53
C ALA A 76 11.19 5.61 11.80
N PHE A 77 12.14 6.37 11.25
CA PHE A 77 11.86 7.52 10.40
C PHE A 77 11.08 7.09 9.15
N GLY A 78 11.57 6.09 8.42
CA GLY A 78 10.88 5.57 7.24
C GLY A 78 9.48 5.07 7.56
N ARG A 79 9.29 4.45 8.73
CA ARG A 79 7.97 4.04 9.22
C ARG A 79 7.05 5.24 9.48
N GLY A 80 7.57 6.28 10.11
CA GLY A 80 6.84 7.53 10.34
C GLY A 80 6.35 8.18 9.05
N VAL A 81 7.18 8.19 7.99
CA VAL A 81 6.81 8.70 6.66
C VAL A 81 5.68 7.87 6.05
N VAL A 82 5.75 6.55 6.15
CA VAL A 82 4.68 5.65 5.66
C VAL A 82 3.36 5.91 6.39
N ASP A 83 3.41 5.99 7.72
CA ASP A 83 2.21 6.20 8.55
C ASP A 83 1.60 7.59 8.26
N MET A 84 2.41 8.62 8.06
CA MET A 84 1.95 9.95 7.60
C MET A 84 1.27 9.88 6.23
N ALA A 85 1.92 9.28 5.22
CA ALA A 85 1.37 9.21 3.86
C ALA A 85 0.04 8.44 3.82
N LEU A 86 -0.08 7.37 4.59
CA LEU A 86 -1.33 6.61 4.72
C LEU A 86 -2.41 7.39 5.46
N GLY A 87 -2.07 8.06 6.56
CA GLY A 87 -3.04 8.82 7.34
C GLY A 87 -3.59 10.03 6.58
N ILE A 88 -2.75 10.73 5.81
CA ILE A 88 -3.19 11.84 4.95
C ILE A 88 -4.22 11.38 3.93
N ILE A 89 -3.96 10.27 3.22
CA ILE A 89 -4.87 9.74 2.20
C ILE A 89 -6.17 9.20 2.80
N ASN A 90 -6.10 8.65 4.01
CA ASN A 90 -7.27 8.08 4.68
C ASN A 90 -8.01 9.05 5.59
N HIS A 91 -7.59 10.32 5.66
CA HIS A 91 -8.14 11.33 6.56
C HIS A 91 -8.14 10.88 8.04
N ASP A 92 -7.05 10.24 8.48
CA ASP A 92 -6.87 9.81 9.86
C ASP A 92 -6.72 11.01 10.81
N ASP A 93 -7.58 11.11 11.82
CA ASP A 93 -7.62 12.26 12.73
C ASP A 93 -6.36 12.40 13.60
N LYS A 94 -5.72 11.29 13.98
CA LYS A 94 -4.46 11.32 14.73
C LYS A 94 -3.37 11.95 13.86
N ILE A 95 -3.26 11.49 12.62
CA ILE A 95 -2.28 12.03 11.66
C ILE A 95 -2.60 13.49 11.31
N ARG A 96 -3.88 13.83 11.15
CA ARG A 96 -4.31 15.23 10.96
C ARG A 96 -3.88 16.12 12.12
N GLY A 97 -4.09 15.69 13.36
CA GLY A 97 -3.67 16.44 14.55
C GLY A 97 -2.15 16.62 14.60
N MET A 98 -1.38 15.56 14.34
CA MET A 98 0.08 15.62 14.27
C MET A 98 0.57 16.61 13.20
N TYR A 99 -0.03 16.58 12.01
CA TYR A 99 0.33 17.48 10.91
C TYR A 99 0.03 18.95 11.22
N GLN A 100 -1.17 19.22 11.74
CA GLN A 100 -1.55 20.58 12.13
C GLN A 100 -0.65 21.14 13.22
N PHE A 101 -0.28 20.31 14.21
CA PHE A 101 0.65 20.70 15.26
C PHE A 101 2.05 20.99 14.70
N ALA A 102 2.57 20.16 13.79
CA ALA A 102 3.87 20.37 13.17
C ALA A 102 3.94 21.70 12.39
N ILE A 103 2.88 22.04 11.64
CA ILE A 103 2.76 23.35 10.96
C ILE A 103 2.77 24.49 11.97
N TRP A 104 1.89 24.41 12.98
CA TRP A 104 1.79 25.44 14.01
C TRP A 104 3.12 25.65 14.75
N TYR A 105 3.83 24.57 15.08
CA TYR A 105 5.11 24.64 15.79
C TYR A 105 6.21 25.28 14.94
N ARG A 106 6.28 24.95 13.64
CA ARG A 106 7.18 25.63 12.71
C ARG A 106 6.90 27.14 12.69
N ASP A 107 5.62 27.52 12.53
CA ASP A 107 5.23 28.94 12.48
C ASP A 107 5.53 29.67 13.80
N LEU A 108 5.42 28.97 14.94
CA LEU A 108 5.81 29.49 16.25
C LEU A 108 7.32 29.76 16.32
N LEU A 109 8.16 28.83 15.86
CA LEU A 109 9.62 29.00 15.85
C LEU A 109 10.04 30.20 15.01
N GLU A 110 9.44 30.34 13.82
CA GLU A 110 9.67 31.51 12.95
C GLU A 110 9.29 32.81 13.65
N LYS A 111 8.12 32.86 14.30
CA LYS A 111 7.66 34.02 15.07
C LYS A 111 8.59 34.36 16.24
N GLU A 112 9.18 33.36 16.88
CA GLU A 112 10.11 33.53 17.99
C GLU A 112 11.56 33.75 17.54
N GLY A 113 11.84 33.75 16.23
CA GLY A 113 13.20 33.89 15.70
C GLY A 113 14.12 32.71 16.05
N LYS A 114 13.55 31.53 16.30
CA LYS A 114 14.30 30.31 16.64
C LYS A 114 14.52 29.45 15.39
N PRO A 115 15.70 28.82 15.24
CA PRO A 115 15.92 27.86 14.17
C PRO A 115 15.07 26.61 14.39
N VAL A 116 14.71 25.95 13.30
CA VAL A 116 14.15 24.60 13.34
C VAL A 116 15.27 23.63 13.74
N ASP A 117 15.28 23.22 15.00
CA ASP A 117 16.18 22.18 15.52
C ASP A 117 15.51 20.81 15.34
N LEU A 118 15.42 20.36 14.09
CA LEU A 118 15.10 18.97 13.79
C LEU A 118 16.43 18.24 13.66
N PRO A 119 16.65 17.13 14.40
CA PRO A 119 17.83 16.33 14.19
C PRO A 119 17.91 15.93 12.72
N GLU A 120 19.09 16.08 12.12
CA GLU A 120 19.38 15.49 10.82
C GLU A 120 19.06 14.00 10.91
N ALA A 121 18.25 13.52 9.98
CA ALA A 121 17.79 12.14 9.97
C ALA A 121 18.94 11.16 9.72
#